data_AF-A0A413UKG2-F1
#
_entry.id   AF-A0A413UKG2-F1
#
_cell.length_a   1.000
_cell.length_b   1.000
_cell.length_c   1.000
_cell.angle_alpha   90.00
_cell.angle_beta   90.00
_cell.angle_gamma   90.00
#
_symmetry.space_group_name_H-M   'P 1'
#
loop_
_entity.id
_entity.type
_entity.pdbx_description
1 polymer ?
#
loop_
_entity_poly.entity_id
_entity_poly.type
_entity_poly.pdbx_seq_one_letter_code
_entity_poly.pdbx_strand_id
1 'polypeptide(L)' 'MRDGIAGEHVLVRNKAGWISEDGCYSTCDAGLIDIDGRTYVMSVMTSMPWSDRSSEVTAAIAKVLFDTRVALA' A
#
# COMPACT_ATOMS: atom_id res chain seq x y z
N MET A 1 -3.40 -0.36 -2.03
CA MET A 1 -2.27 -1.31 -2.19
C MET A 1 -2.58 -2.43 -3.16
N ARG A 2 -3.58 -3.27 -2.90
CA ARG A 2 -3.96 -4.38 -3.81
C ARG A 2 -4.07 -3.94 -5.26
N ASP A 3 -4.78 -2.86 -5.52
CA ASP A 3 -5.05 -2.37 -6.88
C ASP A 3 -3.79 -1.92 -7.63
N GLY A 4 -2.70 -1.61 -6.92
CA GLY A 4 -1.42 -1.22 -7.51
C GLY A 4 -0.42 -2.37 -7.68
N ILE A 5 -0.63 -3.51 -7.01
CA ILE A 5 0.40 -4.57 -6.87
C ILE A 5 -0.10 -5.95 -7.31
N ALA A 6 -1.36 -6.29 -7.09
CA ALA A 6 -1.87 -7.63 -7.35
C ALA A 6 -1.78 -7.99 -8.85
N GLY A 7 -1.48 -9.25 -9.12
CA GLY A 7 -1.32 -9.78 -10.47
C GLY A 7 -1.31 -11.32 -10.47
N GLU A 8 -1.02 -11.94 -11.62
CA GLU A 8 -1.10 -13.40 -11.81
C GLU A 8 -0.30 -14.20 -10.77
N HIS A 9 0.85 -13.68 -10.32
CA HIS A 9 1.74 -14.34 -9.37
C HIS A 9 1.88 -13.59 -8.04
N VAL A 10 1.07 -12.54 -7.81
CA VAL A 10 1.20 -11.68 -6.63
C VAL A 10 -0.11 -11.64 -5.86
N LEU A 11 -0.10 -12.21 -4.65
CA LEU A 11 -1.23 -12.20 -3.76
C LEU A 11 -1.08 -11.12 -2.69
N VAL A 12 -1.95 -10.13 -2.73
CA VAL A 12 -1.99 -9.06 -1.72
C VAL A 12 -3.09 -9.37 -0.72
N ARG A 13 -2.84 -9.17 0.58
CA ARG A 13 -3.86 -9.16 1.65
C ARG A 13 -3.66 -7.91 2.48
N ASN A 14 -4.47 -6.89 2.19
CA ASN A 14 -4.31 -5.57 2.76
C ASN A 14 -5.62 -5.04 3.38
N LYS A 15 -5.47 -4.02 4.23
CA LYS A 15 -6.54 -3.26 4.83
C LYS A 15 -6.25 -1.78 4.63
N ALA A 16 -7.03 -1.16 3.74
CA ALA A 16 -7.07 0.29 3.64
C ALA A 16 -7.77 0.87 4.87
N GLY A 17 -7.32 2.05 5.27
CA GLY A 17 -7.87 2.80 6.38
C GLY A 17 -7.68 4.29 6.19
N TRP A 18 -8.37 5.05 7.02
CA TRP A 18 -8.13 6.48 7.14
C TRP A 18 -8.31 6.93 8.58
N ILE A 19 -7.59 7.99 8.95
CA ILE A 19 -7.78 8.75 10.18
C ILE A 19 -8.43 10.06 9.78
N SER A 20 -9.51 10.41 10.46
CA SER A 20 -10.27 11.65 10.24
C SER A 20 -10.66 12.23 11.60
N GLU A 21 -9.64 12.62 12.36
CA GLU A 21 -9.77 13.31 13.64
C GLU A 21 -9.29 14.75 13.47
N ASP A 22 -9.79 15.67 14.29
CA ASP A 22 -9.42 17.08 14.19
C ASP A 22 -7.90 17.27 14.31
N GLY A 23 -7.28 17.77 13.24
CA GLY A 23 -5.83 17.96 13.17
C GLY A 23 -5.02 16.70 12.86
N CYS A 24 -5.66 15.54 12.70
CA CYS A 24 -5.01 14.28 12.34
C CYS A 24 -5.75 13.61 11.17
N TYR A 25 -5.21 13.81 9.97
CA TYR A 25 -5.72 13.21 8.74
C TYR A 25 -4.70 12.25 8.17
N SER A 26 -5.16 11.05 7.85
CA SER A 26 -4.31 10.06 7.19
C SER A 26 -5.11 9.20 6.26
N THR A 27 -4.55 8.92 5.08
CA THR A 27 -4.94 7.80 4.24
C THR A 27 -3.84 6.76 4.37
N CYS A 28 -4.19 5.56 4.76
CA CYS A 28 -3.24 4.50 5.05
C CYS A 28 -3.67 3.16 4.45
N ASP A 29 -2.70 2.28 4.26
CA ASP A 29 -2.92 0.92 3.81
C ASP A 29 -1.81 0.02 4.35
N ALA A 30 -2.19 -1.09 4.98
CA ALA A 30 -1.24 -2.06 5.52
C ALA A 30 -1.62 -3.47 5.10
N GLY A 31 -0.63 -4.30 4.82
CA GLY A 31 -0.89 -5.64 4.33
C GLY A 31 0.33 -6.53 4.14
N LEU A 32 0.03 -7.76 3.74
CA LEU A 32 0.97 -8.78 3.32
C LEU A 32 0.95 -8.90 1.80
N ILE A 33 2.13 -9.14 1.21
CA ILE A 33 2.30 -9.38 -0.23
C ILE A 33 3.10 -10.67 -0.40
N ASP A 34 2.45 -11.70 -0.95
CA ASP A 34 3.08 -12.98 -1.26
C ASP A 34 3.45 -13.04 -2.75
N ILE A 35 4.71 -13.35 -3.05
CA ILE A 35 5.23 -13.56 -4.41
C ILE A 35 6.43 -14.53 -4.36
N ASP A 36 6.48 -15.50 -5.28
CA ASP A 36 7.63 -16.41 -5.46
C ASP A 36 8.16 -17.06 -4.16
N GLY A 37 7.24 -17.45 -3.27
CA GLY A 37 7.57 -18.06 -1.97
C GLY A 37 8.10 -17.10 -0.91
N ARG A 38 8.05 -15.78 -1.16
CA ARG A 38 8.43 -14.73 -0.21
C ARG A 38 7.19 -13.93 0.21
N THR A 39 7.13 -13.59 1.49
CA THR A 39 6.11 -12.69 2.04
C THR A 39 6.75 -11.38 2.46
N TYR A 40 6.22 -10.27 1.96
CA TYR A 40 6.58 -8.92 2.38
C TYR A 40 5.48 -8.36 3.28
N VAL A 41 5.90 -7.64 4.33
CA VAL A 41 5.02 -6.77 5.11
C VAL A 41 5.20 -5.35 4.60
N MET A 42 4.08 -4.67 4.32
CA MET A 42 4.10 -3.27 3.90
C MET A 42 3.06 -2.47 4.68
N SER A 43 3.46 -1.28 5.14
CA SER A 43 2.56 -0.28 5.71
C SER A 43 2.87 1.06 5.06
N VAL A 44 1.86 1.66 4.44
CA VAL A 44 1.92 3.00 3.86
C VAL A 44 1.00 3.89 4.67
N MET A 45 1.54 4.98 5.21
CA MET A 45 0.79 5.99 5.95
C MET A 45 1.14 7.36 5.38
N THR A 46 0.12 8.14 5.05
CA THR A 46 0.27 9.49 4.52
C THR A 46 -0.37 10.49 5.49
N SER A 47 0.01 11.77 5.42
CA SER A 47 -0.70 12.85 6.11
C SER A 47 -1.83 13.46 5.27
N MET A 48 -2.33 12.71 4.29
CA MET A 48 -3.38 13.16 3.37
C MET A 48 -4.76 12.77 3.90
N PRO A 49 -5.75 13.68 3.95
CA PRO A 49 -7.14 13.31 4.17
C PRO A 49 -7.63 12.28 3.14
N TRP A 50 -8.59 11.46 3.54
CA TRP A 50 -9.18 10.48 2.64
C TRP A 50 -9.89 11.14 1.47
N SER A 51 -9.58 10.66 0.27
CA SER A 51 -10.22 10.96 -1.00
C SER A 51 -9.88 9.84 -1.98
N ASP A 52 -10.61 9.73 -3.09
CA ASP A 52 -10.24 8.80 -4.18
C ASP A 52 -8.79 9.06 -4.63
N ARG A 53 -8.40 10.33 -4.71
CA ARG A 53 -7.05 10.72 -5.08
C ARG A 53 -5.98 10.25 -4.09
N SER A 54 -6.21 10.39 -2.78
CA SER A 54 -5.23 9.92 -1.78
C SER A 54 -5.16 8.40 -1.72
N SER A 55 -6.26 7.70 -2.01
CA SER A 55 -6.28 6.25 -2.19
C SER A 55 -5.40 5.81 -3.38
N GLU A 56 -5.55 6.46 -4.54
CA GLU A 56 -4.70 6.24 -5.72
C GLU A 56 -3.22 6.48 -5.43
N VAL A 57 -2.90 7.60 -4.76
CA VAL A 57 -1.53 7.95 -4.39
C VAL A 57 -0.95 6.90 -3.44
N THR A 58 -1.71 6.46 -2.43
CA THR A 58 -1.27 5.40 -1.50
C THR A 58 -0.99 4.09 -2.25
N ALA A 59 -1.84 3.73 -3.23
CA ALA A 59 -1.61 2.56 -4.08
C ALA A 59 -0.37 2.71 -4.97
N ALA A 60 -0.14 3.90 -5.54
CA ALA A 60 1.05 4.18 -6.36
C ALA A 60 2.34 4.12 -5.54
N ILE A 61 2.36 4.68 -4.32
CA ILE A 61 3.49 4.57 -3.39
C ILE A 61 3.78 3.09 -3.11
N ALA A 62 2.75 2.32 -2.77
CA ALA A 62 2.90 0.90 -2.50
C ALA A 62 3.48 0.15 -3.71
N LYS A 63 3.00 0.45 -4.93
CA LYS A 63 3.52 -0.11 -6.17
C LYS A 63 5.00 0.21 -6.36
N VAL A 64 5.40 1.48 -6.25
CA VAL A 64 6.80 1.89 -6.44
C VAL A 64 7.72 1.22 -5.42
N LEU A 65 7.31 1.15 -4.14
CA LEU A 65 8.06 0.45 -3.10
C LEU A 65 8.20 -1.04 -3.43
N PHE A 66 7.10 -1.68 -3.86
CA PHE A 66 7.12 -3.08 -4.25
C PHE A 66 8.04 -3.32 -5.45
N ASP A 67 7.96 -2.51 -6.51
CA ASP A 67 8.80 -2.68 -7.70
C ASP A 67 10.30 -2.46 -7.37
N THR A 68 10.60 -1.51 -6.49
CA THR A 68 11.98 -1.22 -6.02
C THR A 68 12.61 -2.39 -5.28
N ARG A 69 11.80 -3.30 -4.69
CA ARG A 69 12.31 -4.47 -3.94
C ARG A 69 13.28 -5.32 -4.76
N VAL A 70 13.12 -5.38 -6.08
CA VAL A 70 13.95 -6.18 -6.99
C VAL A 70 15.40 -5.67 -7.00
N ALA A 71 15.60 -4.37 -6.82
CA ALA A 71 16.93 -3.77 -6.77
C ALA A 71 17.65 -3.98 -5.42
N LEU A 72 16.94 -4.47 -4.40
CA LEU A 72 17.46 -4.68 -3.05
C LEU A 72 17.75 -6.16 -2.76
N ALA A 73 17.53 -7.06 -3.73
CA ALA A 73 17.63 -8.51 -3.59
C ALA A 73 19.02 -9.06 -3.98
#